data_AF-A0A2G6CAK2-F1
#
_entry.id   AF-A0A2G6CAK2-F1
#
_cell.length_a   1.000
_cell.length_b   1.000
_cell.length_c   1.000
_cell.angle_alpha   90.00
_cell.angle_beta   90.00
_cell.angle_gamma   90.00
#
_symmetry.space_group_name_H-M   'P 1'
#
loop_
_entity.id
_entity.type
_entity.pdbx_description
1 polymer ?
#
loop_
_entity_poly.entity_id
_entity_poly.type
_entity_poly.pdbx_seq_one_letter_code
_entity_poly.pdbx_strand_id
1 'polypeptide(L)'
;MAIRCALFGVCLVFCLSGCGEQEAVVVTPPAMVDKHADTAELAALLPVEPRQPVPELSAYRERVAAALKSELPVLLLPDAELSDPKARLAQRLILRSPQFRQRLFHPQTRVALRNEIMSVRPALAADFNGNMGACKQAECYRIEMYSHFFNASTIVFVDVNSQRVLGMGQQSYSQ
;
A
#
# COMPACT_ATOMS: atom_id res chain seq x y z
N MET A 1 36.67 3.80 51.01
CA MET A 1 38.07 3.64 50.57
C MET A 1 38.37 2.15 50.51
N ALA A 2 38.88 1.67 49.36
CA ALA A 2 39.40 0.31 49.05
C ALA A 2 38.38 -0.85 49.10
N ILE A 3 37.84 -1.32 47.96
CA ILE A 3 38.43 -2.22 46.94
C ILE A 3 38.65 -3.64 47.50
N ARG A 4 37.79 -4.58 47.09
CA ARG A 4 38.06 -6.02 47.09
C ARG A 4 37.96 -6.54 45.67
N CYS A 5 39.12 -6.95 45.16
CA CYS A 5 39.28 -7.81 44.00
C CYS A 5 38.67 -9.19 44.28
N ALA A 6 37.96 -9.74 43.30
CA ALA A 6 37.85 -11.19 43.11
C ALA A 6 37.99 -11.46 41.62
N LEU A 7 39.09 -12.12 41.29
CA LEU A 7 39.47 -12.61 39.97
C LEU A 7 38.74 -13.93 39.64
N PHE A 8 38.81 -14.25 38.34
CA PHE A 8 38.81 -15.58 37.73
C PHE A 8 37.48 -16.29 37.51
N GLY A 9 37.19 -16.55 36.22
CA GLY A 9 36.19 -17.52 35.81
C GLY A 9 35.76 -17.41 34.36
N VAL A 10 36.70 -17.60 33.43
CA VAL A 10 36.41 -17.89 32.01
C VAL A 10 35.45 -19.08 31.94
N CYS A 11 34.28 -18.90 31.32
CA CYS A 11 33.48 -20.00 30.81
C CYS A 11 32.67 -19.56 29.58
N LEU A 12 33.12 -20.04 28.41
CA LEU A 12 32.34 -20.47 27.24
C LEU A 12 31.02 -19.71 26.99
N VAL A 13 30.92 -18.80 26.02
CA VAL A 13 30.76 -19.14 24.58
C VAL A 13 30.08 -20.49 24.36
N PHE A 14 28.77 -20.59 24.60
CA PHE A 14 27.79 -21.52 24.02
C PHE A 14 26.43 -21.00 24.53
N CYS A 15 25.58 -20.34 23.74
CA CYS A 15 24.65 -20.98 22.82
C CYS A 15 24.16 -19.95 21.78
N LEU A 16 24.90 -19.80 20.68
CA LEU A 16 24.35 -19.32 19.41
C LEU A 16 23.85 -20.55 18.65
N SER A 17 22.64 -21.01 18.96
CA SER A 17 21.96 -22.04 18.16
C SER A 17 20.49 -22.07 18.57
N GLY A 18 19.73 -21.21 17.91
CA GLY A 18 18.28 -21.15 18.03
C GLY A 18 17.64 -20.43 16.85
N CYS A 19 18.29 -20.38 15.68
CA CYS A 19 17.55 -20.26 14.43
C CYS A 19 16.89 -21.62 14.22
N GLY A 20 15.69 -21.79 14.77
CA GLY A 20 14.80 -22.80 14.25
C GLY A 20 14.54 -22.41 12.79
N GLU A 21 15.17 -23.12 11.87
CA GLU A 21 14.67 -23.23 10.50
C GLU A 21 13.26 -23.79 10.61
N GLN A 22 12.29 -22.89 10.66
CA GLN A 22 10.95 -23.20 10.22
C GLN A 22 11.12 -23.48 8.73
N GLU A 23 11.26 -24.75 8.38
CA GLU A 23 11.06 -25.22 7.02
C GLU A 23 9.78 -24.54 6.53
N ALA A 24 9.93 -23.65 5.55
CA ALA A 24 8.80 -23.09 4.86
C ALA A 24 8.04 -24.30 4.31
N VAL A 25 6.91 -24.62 4.92
CA VAL A 25 5.99 -25.60 4.36
C VAL A 25 5.57 -25.01 3.04
N VAL A 26 6.26 -25.45 1.97
CA VAL A 26 5.88 -25.17 0.60
C VAL A 26 4.57 -25.91 0.42
N VAL A 27 3.47 -25.22 0.67
CA VAL A 27 2.16 -25.66 0.26
C VAL A 27 2.19 -25.62 -1.26
N THR A 28 2.65 -26.73 -1.85
CA THR A 28 2.51 -26.95 -3.29
C THR A 28 1.00 -26.97 -3.53
N PRO A 29 0.43 -25.98 -4.21
CA PRO A 29 -0.97 -26.06 -4.59
C PRO A 29 -1.13 -27.37 -5.36
N PRO A 30 -2.24 -28.11 -5.18
CA PRO A 30 -2.49 -29.24 -6.06
C PRO A 30 -2.38 -28.73 -7.49
N ALA A 31 -1.67 -29.47 -8.35
CA ALA A 31 -1.52 -29.12 -9.75
C ALA A 31 -2.92 -29.04 -10.36
N MET A 32 -3.49 -27.83 -10.38
CA MET A 32 -4.71 -27.56 -11.10
C MET A 32 -4.33 -27.66 -12.56
N VAL A 33 -4.81 -28.72 -13.22
CA VAL A 33 -4.83 -28.77 -14.68
C VAL A 33 -5.71 -27.61 -15.13
N ASP A 34 -5.07 -26.55 -15.59
CA ASP A 34 -5.78 -25.45 -16.22
C ASP A 34 -6.33 -25.96 -17.55
N LYS A 35 -7.58 -26.42 -17.52
CA LYS A 35 -8.33 -26.87 -18.70
C LYS A 35 -8.47 -25.80 -19.80
N HIS A 36 -8.04 -24.57 -19.52
CA HIS A 36 -8.06 -23.43 -20.41
C HIS A 36 -6.66 -22.91 -20.77
N ALA A 37 -5.58 -23.54 -20.30
CA ALA A 37 -4.19 -23.12 -20.53
C ALA A 37 -3.88 -22.88 -22.02
N ASP A 38 -4.48 -23.71 -22.89
CA ASP A 38 -4.29 -23.65 -24.34
C ASP A 38 -5.46 -22.99 -25.08
N THR A 39 -6.41 -22.40 -24.36
CA THR A 39 -7.57 -21.70 -24.95
C THR A 39 -7.41 -20.19 -24.94
N ALA A 40 -6.36 -19.67 -24.29
CA ALA A 40 -6.04 -18.26 -24.30
C ALA A 40 -5.29 -17.90 -25.59
N GLU A 41 -5.95 -17.18 -26.49
CA GLU A 41 -5.30 -16.54 -27.63
C GLU A 41 -5.10 -15.06 -27.36
N LEU A 42 -3.91 -14.53 -27.69
CA LEU A 42 -3.72 -13.09 -27.74
C LEU A 42 -4.70 -12.51 -28.75
N ALA A 43 -5.38 -11.43 -28.38
CA ALA A 43 -6.24 -10.71 -29.31
C ALA A 43 -5.46 -10.41 -30.60
N ALA A 44 -6.06 -10.76 -31.75
CA ALA A 44 -5.44 -10.50 -33.04
C ALA A 44 -5.05 -9.02 -33.14
N LEU A 45 -3.87 -8.75 -33.72
CA LEU A 45 -3.46 -7.39 -34.04
C LEU A 45 -4.42 -6.82 -35.08
N LEU A 46 -5.44 -6.10 -34.61
CA LEU A 46 -6.33 -5.37 -35.49
C LEU A 46 -5.50 -4.33 -36.27
N PRO A 47 -5.82 -4.08 -37.55
CA PRO A 47 -5.26 -2.96 -38.29
C PRO A 47 -5.38 -1.69 -37.43
N VAL A 48 -4.31 -0.89 -37.40
CA VAL A 48 -4.31 0.39 -36.67
C VAL A 48 -5.18 1.37 -37.45
N GLU A 49 -6.49 1.23 -37.34
CA GLU A 49 -7.44 2.25 -37.74
C GLU A 49 -7.15 3.52 -36.92
N PRO A 50 -7.40 4.73 -37.47
CA PRO A 50 -7.31 5.96 -36.70
C PRO A 50 -8.18 5.83 -35.46
N ARG A 51 -7.55 5.65 -34.29
CA ARG A 51 -8.29 5.48 -33.03
C ARG A 51 -9.06 6.76 -32.79
N GLN A 52 -10.38 6.68 -32.90
CA GLN A 52 -11.23 7.77 -32.44
C GLN A 52 -10.88 8.05 -30.97
N PRO A 53 -10.70 9.34 -30.61
CA PRO A 53 -10.33 9.69 -29.25
C PRO A 53 -11.40 9.17 -28.28
N VAL A 54 -10.99 8.38 -27.30
CA VAL A 54 -11.86 7.91 -26.22
C VAL A 54 -12.01 9.05 -25.20
N PRO A 55 -13.19 9.68 -25.08
CA PRO A 55 -13.36 10.88 -24.24
C PRO A 55 -12.94 10.65 -22.78
N GLU A 56 -13.25 9.48 -22.23
CA GLU A 56 -12.95 9.10 -20.84
C GLU A 56 -11.44 9.05 -20.60
N LEU A 57 -10.66 8.56 -21.58
CA LEU A 57 -9.20 8.51 -21.49
C LEU A 57 -8.60 9.91 -21.54
N SER A 58 -9.12 10.79 -22.39
CA SER A 58 -8.70 12.19 -22.44
C SER A 58 -9.01 12.90 -21.12
N ALA A 59 -10.23 12.75 -20.60
CA ALA A 59 -10.62 13.33 -19.32
C ALA A 59 -9.77 12.80 -18.15
N TYR A 60 -9.43 11.50 -18.15
CA TYR A 60 -8.52 10.92 -17.16
C TYR A 60 -7.13 11.55 -17.24
N ARG A 61 -6.56 11.68 -18.44
CA ARG A 61 -5.24 12.32 -18.65
C ARG A 61 -5.20 13.75 -18.14
N GLU A 62 -6.28 14.51 -18.36
CA GLU A 62 -6.40 15.86 -17.83
C GLU A 62 -6.43 15.89 -16.30
N ARG A 63 -7.18 15.00 -15.66
CA ARG A 63 -7.20 14.88 -14.18
C ARG A 63 -5.83 14.51 -13.61
N VAL A 64 -5.13 13.57 -14.25
CA VAL A 64 -3.76 13.21 -13.85
C VAL A 64 -2.80 14.40 -14.00
N ALA A 65 -2.86 15.11 -15.13
CA ALA A 65 -2.03 16.28 -15.37
C ALA A 65 -2.32 17.42 -14.36
N ALA A 66 -3.58 17.60 -13.98
CA ALA A 66 -3.99 18.55 -12.95
C ALA A 66 -3.46 18.14 -11.56
N ALA A 67 -3.61 16.87 -11.20
CA ALA A 67 -3.11 16.35 -9.92
C ALA A 67 -1.59 16.56 -9.78
N LEU A 68 -0.81 16.23 -10.82
CA LEU A 68 0.65 16.40 -10.83
C LEU A 68 1.12 17.86 -10.65
N LYS A 69 0.29 18.84 -11.02
CA LYS A 69 0.58 20.28 -10.87
C LYS A 69 0.07 20.87 -9.57
N SER A 70 -0.70 20.10 -8.79
CA SER A 70 -1.27 20.57 -7.52
C SER A 70 -0.25 20.48 -6.38
N GLU A 71 -0.53 21.16 -5.27
CA GLU A 71 0.29 21.09 -4.06
C GLU A 71 0.34 19.69 -3.43
N LEU A 72 -0.67 18.86 -3.69
CA LEU A 72 -0.76 17.48 -3.23
C LEU A 72 -0.87 16.57 -4.46
N PRO A 73 0.26 16.12 -5.04
CA PRO A 73 0.26 15.40 -6.32
C PRO A 73 -0.21 13.96 -6.16
N VAL A 74 -1.52 13.82 -6.02
CA VAL A 74 -2.26 12.57 -5.94
C VAL A 74 -3.62 12.76 -6.61
N LEU A 75 -3.97 11.84 -7.50
CA LEU A 75 -5.31 11.76 -8.04
C LEU A 75 -6.21 11.10 -7.00
N LEU A 76 -7.22 11.83 -6.53
CA LEU A 76 -8.18 11.36 -5.54
C LEU A 76 -9.33 10.61 -6.20
N LEU A 77 -9.96 9.70 -5.46
CA LEU A 77 -11.26 9.17 -5.86
C LEU A 77 -12.29 10.32 -5.81
N PRO A 78 -13.11 10.49 -6.87
CA PRO A 78 -14.20 11.46 -6.87
C PRO A 78 -15.20 11.19 -5.75
N ASP A 79 -15.79 12.25 -5.19
CA ASP A 79 -16.81 12.12 -4.14
C ASP A 79 -18.03 11.31 -4.59
N ALA A 80 -18.33 11.30 -5.91
CA ALA A 80 -19.40 10.49 -6.50
C ALA A 80 -19.12 8.97 -6.44
N GLU A 81 -17.85 8.57 -6.40
CA GLU A 81 -17.43 7.16 -6.26
C GLU A 81 -17.34 6.74 -4.79
N LEU A 82 -17.31 7.71 -3.87
CA LEU A 82 -17.27 7.50 -2.43
C LEU A 82 -18.63 7.81 -1.82
N SER A 83 -19.61 6.92 -2.00
CA SER A 83 -20.99 7.13 -1.52
C SER A 83 -21.05 7.38 0.00
N ASP A 84 -20.22 6.68 0.76
CA ASP A 84 -20.09 6.81 2.20
C ASP A 84 -19.38 8.14 2.62
N PRO A 85 -20.05 9.02 3.38
CA PRO A 85 -19.44 10.25 3.89
C PRO A 85 -18.17 10.04 4.72
N LYS A 86 -18.06 8.91 5.42
CA LYS A 86 -16.89 8.58 6.25
C LYS A 86 -15.70 8.14 5.39
N ALA A 87 -15.93 7.48 4.26
CA ALA A 87 -14.89 7.23 3.26
C ALA A 87 -14.33 8.56 2.70
N ARG A 88 -15.21 9.52 2.36
CA ARG A 88 -14.78 10.86 1.94
C ARG A 88 -13.97 11.57 3.04
N LEU A 89 -14.39 11.45 4.30
CA LEU A 89 -13.64 12.00 5.44
C LEU A 89 -12.27 11.33 5.59
N ALA A 90 -12.18 10.01 5.50
CA ALA A 90 -10.92 9.27 5.58
C ALA A 90 -9.92 9.72 4.50
N GLN A 91 -10.37 9.87 3.25
CA GLN A 91 -9.55 10.41 2.16
C GLN A 91 -9.04 11.83 2.48
N ARG A 92 -9.88 12.71 3.04
CA ARG A 92 -9.42 14.06 3.44
C ARG A 92 -8.44 14.04 4.61
N LEU A 93 -8.57 13.09 5.54
CA LEU A 93 -7.69 12.99 6.71
C LEU A 93 -6.27 12.59 6.31
N ILE A 94 -6.10 11.65 5.37
CA ILE A 94 -4.75 11.28 4.91
C ILE A 94 -4.03 12.45 4.25
N LEU A 95 -4.75 13.33 3.55
CA LEU A 95 -4.18 14.53 2.93
C LEU A 95 -3.68 15.56 3.93
N ARG A 96 -4.03 15.45 5.21
CA ARG A 96 -3.50 16.29 6.30
C ARG A 96 -2.31 15.66 7.00
N SER A 97 -2.04 14.38 6.79
CA SER A 97 -0.92 13.67 7.41
C SER A 97 0.41 14.07 6.79
N PRO A 98 1.37 14.63 7.56
CA PRO A 98 2.70 14.95 7.04
C PRO A 98 3.43 13.73 6.47
N GLN A 99 3.28 12.57 7.12
CA GLN A 99 3.89 11.31 6.67
C GLN A 99 3.32 10.86 5.32
N PHE A 100 2.01 11.03 5.11
CA PHE A 100 1.39 10.70 3.82
C PHE A 100 1.86 11.67 2.73
N ARG A 101 1.86 12.98 3.02
CA ARG A 101 2.33 14.03 2.09
C ARG A 101 3.76 13.80 1.61
N GLN A 102 4.63 13.28 2.48
CA GLN A 102 6.02 12.95 2.10
C GLN A 102 6.08 11.93 0.96
N ARG A 103 5.15 10.97 0.90
CA ARG A 103 5.08 9.94 -0.14
C ARG A 103 4.60 10.45 -1.49
N LEU A 104 4.07 11.67 -1.55
CA LEU A 104 3.60 12.27 -2.80
C LEU A 104 4.77 12.80 -3.66
N PHE A 105 5.97 12.89 -3.09
CA PHE A 105 7.15 13.43 -3.76
C PHE A 105 8.31 12.44 -3.70
N HIS A 106 9.17 12.49 -4.71
CA HIS A 106 10.42 11.73 -4.71
C HIS A 106 11.30 12.19 -3.53
N PRO A 107 11.86 11.27 -2.72
CA PRO A 107 12.50 11.64 -1.45
C PRO A 107 13.73 12.54 -1.62
N GLN A 108 14.51 12.34 -2.69
CA GLN A 108 15.75 13.08 -2.94
C GLN A 108 15.51 14.36 -3.75
N THR A 109 14.72 14.27 -4.82
CA THR A 109 14.57 15.37 -5.79
C THR A 109 13.37 16.25 -5.49
N ARG A 110 12.46 15.81 -4.60
CA ARG A 110 11.21 16.49 -4.26
C ARG A 110 10.27 16.69 -5.45
N VAL A 111 10.51 16.01 -6.57
CA VAL A 111 9.63 16.03 -7.75
C VAL A 111 8.32 15.33 -7.42
N ALA A 112 7.20 15.88 -7.89
CA ALA A 112 5.87 15.30 -7.77
C ALA A 112 5.82 13.90 -8.41
N LEU A 113 5.27 12.93 -7.70
CA LEU A 113 5.09 11.57 -8.21
C LEU A 113 3.66 11.38 -8.69
N ARG A 114 3.49 10.57 -9.75
CA ARG A 114 2.15 10.14 -10.18
C ARG A 114 1.63 9.09 -9.18
N ASN A 115 0.76 9.55 -8.29
CA ASN A 115 0.06 8.70 -7.34
C ASN A 115 -1.45 8.79 -7.54
N GLU A 116 -2.17 7.72 -7.22
CA GLU A 116 -3.62 7.65 -7.34
C GLU A 116 -4.21 6.87 -6.17
N ILE A 117 -5.27 7.40 -5.57
CA ILE A 117 -6.07 6.66 -4.59
C ILE A 117 -6.90 5.63 -5.37
N MET A 118 -6.62 4.35 -5.15
CA MET A 118 -7.28 3.24 -5.85
C MET A 118 -8.50 2.74 -5.09
N SER A 119 -8.50 2.86 -3.76
CA SER A 119 -9.64 2.45 -2.95
C SER A 119 -9.70 3.18 -1.61
N VAL A 120 -10.93 3.41 -1.14
CA VAL A 120 -11.23 3.80 0.25
C VAL A 120 -12.40 2.94 0.70
N ARG A 121 -12.20 2.14 1.75
CA ARG A 121 -13.23 1.24 2.27
C ARG A 121 -13.09 1.04 3.77
N PRO A 122 -14.13 0.55 4.47
CA PRO A 122 -13.96 0.04 5.82
C PRO A 122 -12.83 -1.01 5.88
N ALA A 123 -12.05 -0.95 6.96
CA ALA A 123 -11.01 -1.93 7.21
C ALA A 123 -11.64 -3.28 7.60
N LEU A 124 -11.10 -4.36 7.05
CA LEU A 124 -11.56 -5.73 7.26
C LEU A 124 -10.56 -6.46 8.14
N ALA A 125 -10.99 -7.52 8.83
CA ALA A 125 -10.08 -8.36 9.62
C ALA A 125 -8.94 -8.97 8.79
N ALA A 126 -9.21 -9.28 7.51
CA ALA A 126 -8.22 -9.78 6.56
C ALA A 126 -7.09 -8.78 6.28
N ASP A 127 -7.30 -7.48 6.49
CA ASP A 127 -6.25 -6.46 6.31
C ASP A 127 -5.16 -6.54 7.39
N PHE A 128 -5.37 -7.33 8.45
CA PHE A 128 -4.49 -7.43 9.61
C PHE A 128 -4.16 -8.87 10.00
N ASN A 129 -4.18 -9.82 9.05
CA ASN A 129 -3.98 -11.25 9.32
C ASN A 129 -4.90 -11.78 10.44
N GLY A 130 -6.11 -11.23 10.55
CA GLY A 130 -7.10 -11.58 11.59
C GLY A 130 -7.02 -10.77 12.90
N ASN A 131 -5.95 -10.00 13.14
CA ASN A 131 -5.83 -9.16 14.34
C ASN A 131 -5.93 -7.67 14.02
N MET A 132 -7.15 -7.14 14.05
CA MET A 132 -7.45 -5.74 13.71
C MET A 132 -6.74 -4.67 14.56
N GLY A 133 -6.02 -5.04 15.64
CA GLY A 133 -5.24 -4.11 16.43
C GLY A 133 -6.04 -2.87 16.86
N ALA A 134 -5.50 -1.68 16.60
CA ALA A 134 -6.16 -0.41 16.90
C ALA A 134 -7.51 -0.22 16.17
N CYS A 135 -7.73 -0.88 15.03
CA CYS A 135 -8.98 -0.81 14.28
C CYS A 135 -10.11 -1.67 14.88
N LYS A 136 -9.83 -2.52 15.89
CA LYS A 136 -10.85 -3.38 16.52
C LYS A 136 -11.94 -2.59 17.26
N GLN A 137 -11.60 -1.42 17.79
CA GLN A 137 -12.49 -0.56 18.59
C GLN A 137 -12.81 0.78 17.90
N ALA A 138 -12.32 0.96 16.68
CA ALA A 138 -12.42 2.21 15.94
C ALA A 138 -13.27 2.02 14.69
N GLU A 139 -13.84 3.12 14.21
CA GLU A 139 -14.45 3.14 12.89
C GLU A 139 -13.35 3.38 11.86
N CYS A 140 -12.72 2.29 11.44
CA CYS A 140 -11.46 2.32 10.72
C CYS A 140 -11.67 2.12 9.22
N TYR A 141 -11.05 2.99 8.42
CA TYR A 141 -11.03 2.91 6.96
C TYR A 141 -9.63 2.59 6.47
N ARG A 142 -9.54 1.71 5.48
CA ARG A 142 -8.35 1.43 4.68
C ARG A 142 -8.39 2.30 3.44
N ILE A 143 -7.32 3.04 3.21
CA ILE A 143 -7.07 3.77 1.97
C ILE A 143 -5.87 3.13 1.28
N GLU A 144 -5.97 2.91 -0.02
CA GLU A 144 -4.86 2.45 -0.85
C GLU A 144 -4.50 3.50 -1.88
N MET A 145 -3.23 3.89 -1.89
CA MET A 145 -2.64 4.77 -2.88
C MET A 145 -1.61 3.99 -3.70
N TYR A 146 -1.79 3.91 -5.01
CA TYR A 146 -0.80 3.34 -5.91
C TYR A 146 0.19 4.41 -6.37
N SER A 147 1.48 4.08 -6.35
CA SER A 147 2.56 4.91 -6.89
C SER A 147 3.07 4.30 -8.20
N HIS A 148 2.87 5.01 -9.31
CA HIS A 148 3.33 4.53 -10.62
C HIS A 148 4.85 4.53 -10.76
N PHE A 149 5.54 5.41 -10.03
CA PHE A 149 7.01 5.50 -10.10
C PHE A 149 7.67 4.32 -9.40
N PHE A 150 7.22 3.98 -8.19
CA PHE A 150 7.78 2.89 -7.41
C PHE A 150 7.15 1.53 -7.71
N ASN A 151 6.11 1.48 -8.56
CA ASN A 151 5.28 0.30 -8.78
C ASN A 151 4.90 -0.36 -7.43
N ALA A 152 4.30 0.44 -6.55
CA ALA A 152 4.05 0.04 -5.16
C ALA A 152 2.77 0.68 -4.63
N SER A 153 2.07 -0.02 -3.74
CA SER A 153 0.91 0.51 -3.01
C SER A 153 1.31 0.98 -1.61
N THR A 154 0.84 2.16 -1.23
CA THR A 154 0.80 2.61 0.16
C THR A 154 -0.58 2.33 0.73
N ILE A 155 -0.63 1.56 1.82
CA ILE A 155 -1.86 1.29 2.55
C ILE A 155 -1.88 2.16 3.81
N VAL A 156 -2.98 2.86 4.06
CA VAL A 156 -3.17 3.73 5.21
C VAL A 156 -4.43 3.34 5.95
N PHE A 157 -4.37 3.28 7.28
CA PHE A 157 -5.53 3.06 8.14
C PHE A 157 -5.86 4.34 8.89
N VAL A 158 -7.14 4.73 8.87
CA VAL A 158 -7.65 5.95 9.49
C VAL A 158 -8.82 5.62 10.39
N ASP A 159 -8.78 6.08 11.63
CA ASP A 159 -9.97 6.15 12.48
C ASP A 159 -10.69 7.48 12.20
N VAL A 160 -11.89 7.38 11.64
CA VAL A 160 -12.67 8.57 11.29
C VAL A 160 -13.34 9.24 12.48
N ASN A 161 -13.54 8.52 13.59
CA ASN A 161 -14.15 9.06 14.80
C ASN A 161 -13.15 9.90 15.59
N SER A 162 -11.93 9.40 15.78
CA SER A 162 -10.85 10.19 16.40
C SER A 162 -10.11 11.11 15.41
N GLN A 163 -10.47 11.04 14.11
CA GLN A 163 -9.86 11.82 13.02
C GLN A 163 -8.34 11.65 12.91
N ARG A 164 -7.86 10.41 13.07
CA ARG A 164 -6.43 10.10 13.13
C ARG A 164 -6.02 9.05 12.11
N VAL A 165 -4.85 9.24 11.52
CA VAL A 165 -4.12 8.16 10.84
C VAL A 165 -3.55 7.24 11.91
N LEU A 166 -3.92 5.96 11.87
CA LEU A 166 -3.49 4.93 12.82
C LEU A 166 -2.17 4.27 12.39
N GLY A 167 -1.97 4.12 11.09
CA GLY A 167 -0.76 3.49 10.55
C GLY A 167 -0.71 3.56 9.03
N MET A 168 0.48 3.39 8.49
CA MET A 168 0.69 3.25 7.04
C MET A 168 1.81 2.27 6.74
N GLY A 169 1.65 1.50 5.66
CA GLY A 169 2.63 0.54 5.15
C GLY A 169 2.83 0.70 3.65
N GLN A 170 3.89 0.11 3.11
CA GLN A 170 4.13 0.03 1.67
C GLN A 170 4.23 -1.44 1.26
N GLN A 171 3.68 -1.76 0.11
CA GLN A 171 3.82 -3.04 -0.56
C GLN A 171 4.42 -2.79 -1.94
N SER A 172 5.63 -3.31 -2.19
CA SER A 172 6.26 -3.25 -3.51
C SER A 172 5.76 -4.39 -4.40
N TYR A 173 5.62 -4.14 -5.70
CA TYR A 173 5.28 -5.16 -6.70
C TYR A 173 6.44 -5.47 -7.65
N SER A 174 7.58 -4.79 -7.49
CA SER A 174 8.84 -5.24 -8.10
C SER A 174 9.34 -6.47 -7.33
N GLN A 175 9.22 -7.66 -7.94
CA GLN A 175 9.97 -8.84 -7.52
C GLN A 175 11.42 -8.73 -8.00
#